data_AF-A0A2P6VTW4-F1
#
_entry.id   AF-A0A2P6VTW4-F1
#
_cell.length_a   1.000
_cell.length_b   1.000
_cell.length_c   1.000
_cell.angle_alpha   90.00
_cell.angle_beta   90.00
_cell.angle_gamma   90.00
#
_symmetry.space_group_name_H-M   'P 1'
#
loop_
_entity.id
_entity.type
_entity.pdbx_description
1 polymer ?
#
loop_
_entity_poly.entity_id
_entity_poly.type
_entity_poly.pdbx_seq_one_letter_code
_entity_poly.pdbx_strand_id
1 'polypeptide(L)'
;MISPTGDGPGVPARKVHEEPPQTALARIETELGLRPYQRKALRSFVDRGGRGIAHMATGTGKTLVGLGAIEWARAGNQRALVVVPTRALLHQWTADLVDH
;
A
#
# COMPACT_ATOMS: atom_id res chain seq x y z
N MET A 1 47.39 -21.79 -2.82
CA MET A 1 46.96 -20.48 -2.29
C MET A 1 46.37 -19.67 -3.42
N ILE A 2 45.04 -19.66 -3.56
CA ILE A 2 44.31 -18.57 -4.20
C ILE A 2 42.91 -18.58 -3.57
N SER A 3 42.66 -17.62 -2.68
CA SER A 3 41.32 -17.31 -2.19
C SER A 3 40.71 -16.26 -3.12
N PRO A 4 39.47 -16.40 -3.59
CA PRO A 4 38.72 -15.27 -4.10
C PRO A 4 37.93 -14.65 -2.96
N THR A 5 38.41 -13.49 -2.53
CA THR A 5 37.66 -12.48 -1.78
C THR A 5 36.46 -12.03 -2.61
N GLY A 6 35.29 -11.94 -1.98
CA GLY A 6 34.05 -11.47 -2.59
C GLY A 6 33.03 -11.06 -1.53
N ASP A 7 33.47 -10.21 -0.61
CA ASP A 7 32.63 -9.48 0.33
C ASP A 7 31.82 -8.42 -0.45
N GLY A 8 30.73 -8.86 -1.07
CA GLY A 8 29.75 -7.96 -1.68
C GLY A 8 28.91 -7.31 -0.58
N PRO A 9 28.42 -6.06 -0.75
CA PRO A 9 27.55 -5.44 0.25
C PRO A 9 26.32 -6.33 0.42
N GLY A 10 26.23 -6.99 1.57
CA GLY A 10 25.12 -7.87 1.89
C GLY A 10 23.82 -7.11 1.66
N VAL A 11 22.93 -7.67 0.83
CA VAL A 11 21.57 -7.16 0.68
C VAL A 11 21.02 -7.01 2.10
N PRO A 12 20.67 -5.81 2.56
CA PRO A 12 20.27 -5.60 3.94
C PRO A 12 19.12 -6.55 4.24
N ALA A 13 19.26 -7.30 5.34
CA ALA A 13 18.25 -8.23 5.80
C ALA A 13 16.88 -7.54 5.72
N ARG A 14 15.92 -8.18 5.05
CA ARG A 14 14.54 -7.69 4.93
C ARG A 14 14.07 -7.34 6.34
N LYS A 15 13.92 -6.04 6.63
CA LYS A 15 13.33 -5.60 7.90
C LYS A 15 12.02 -6.36 8.07
N VAL A 16 11.83 -6.98 9.23
CA VAL A 16 10.57 -7.63 9.58
C VAL A 16 9.49 -6.56 9.42
N HIS A 17 8.52 -6.82 8.53
CA HIS A 17 7.38 -5.93 8.36
C HIS A 17 6.51 -6.09 9.61
N GLU A 18 6.28 -4.98 10.31
CA GLU A 18 5.36 -4.96 11.43
C GLU A 18 3.94 -4.86 10.83
N GLU A 19 3.09 -5.83 11.13
CA GLU A 19 1.69 -5.75 10.71
C GLU A 19 1.02 -4.60 11.47
N PRO A 20 0.33 -3.69 10.76
CA PRO A 20 -0.35 -2.57 11.41
C PRO A 20 -1.39 -3.07 12.42
N PRO A 21 -1.61 -2.35 13.54
CA PRO A 21 -2.65 -2.70 14.49
C PRO A 21 -4.03 -2.76 13.82
N GLN A 22 -4.89 -3.71 14.19
CA GLN A 22 -6.26 -3.80 13.66
C GLN A 22 -7.09 -2.53 13.91
N THR A 23 -6.79 -1.79 14.97
CA THR A 23 -7.37 -0.46 15.26
C THR A 23 -7.03 0.58 14.19
N ALA A 24 -5.85 0.50 13.55
CA ALA A 24 -5.49 1.39 12.47
C ALA A 24 -6.39 1.20 11.25
N LEU A 25 -6.73 -0.06 10.92
CA LEU A 25 -7.57 -0.36 9.76
C LEU A 25 -8.99 0.22 9.92
N ALA A 26 -9.59 0.10 11.11
CA ALA A 26 -10.91 0.67 11.38
C ALA A 26 -10.91 2.21 11.31
N ARG A 27 -9.83 2.86 11.78
CA ARG A 27 -9.64 4.30 11.65
C ARG A 27 -9.57 4.72 10.17
N ILE A 28 -8.73 4.06 9.37
CA ILE A 28 -8.55 4.33 7.94
C ILE A 28 -9.87 4.21 7.19
N GLU A 29 -10.65 3.15 7.45
CA GLU A 29 -11.95 2.94 6.82
C GLU A 29 -12.96 4.05 7.11
N THR A 30 -12.86 4.65 8.30
CA THR A 30 -13.75 5.72 8.77
C THR A 30 -13.33 7.07 8.20
N GLU A 31 -12.05 7.41 8.26
CA GLU A 31 -11.49 8.68 7.77
C GLU A 31 -11.65 8.83 6.25
N LEU A 32 -11.45 7.75 5.50
CA LEU A 32 -11.66 7.74 4.04
C LEU A 32 -13.12 7.54 3.63
N GLY A 33 -14.05 7.36 4.57
CA GLY A 33 -15.47 7.15 4.28
C GLY A 33 -15.75 5.95 3.36
N LEU A 34 -14.99 4.86 3.51
CA LEU A 34 -15.05 3.73 2.57
C LEU A 34 -16.43 3.08 2.54
N ARG A 35 -16.94 2.78 1.34
CA ARG A 35 -18.18 2.02 1.14
C ARG A 35 -17.99 0.54 1.52
N PRO A 36 -19.07 -0.23 1.81
CA PRO A 36 -18.94 -1.63 2.24
C PRO A 36 -18.08 -2.50 1.32
N TYR A 37 -18.20 -2.35 -0.01
CA TYR A 37 -17.38 -3.10 -0.96
C TYR A 37 -15.91 -2.66 -0.99
N GLN A 38 -15.62 -1.39 -0.72
CA GLN A 38 -14.26 -0.85 -0.62
C GLN A 38 -13.57 -1.35 0.64
N ARG A 39 -14.28 -1.36 1.78
CA ARG A 39 -13.80 -1.99 3.03
C ARG A 39 -13.48 -3.46 2.82
N LYS A 40 -14.39 -4.20 2.17
CA LYS A 40 -14.16 -5.61 1.84
C LYS A 40 -12.89 -5.81 1.00
N ALA A 41 -12.69 -4.97 -0.01
CA ALA A 41 -11.50 -5.02 -0.86
C ALA A 41 -10.21 -4.73 -0.06
N LEU A 42 -10.20 -3.67 0.76
CA LEU A 42 -9.06 -3.30 1.58
C LEU A 42 -8.73 -4.38 2.62
N ARG A 43 -9.72 -4.86 3.39
CA ARG A 43 -9.53 -5.94 4.37
C ARG A 43 -8.97 -7.21 3.71
N SER A 44 -9.55 -7.63 2.59
CA SER A 44 -9.07 -8.81 1.86
C SER A 44 -7.63 -8.66 1.36
N PHE A 45 -7.19 -7.45 1.06
CA PHE A 45 -5.81 -7.15 0.67
C PHE A 45 -4.86 -7.21 1.88
N VAL A 46 -5.28 -6.62 3.00
CA VAL A 46 -4.55 -6.62 4.28
C VAL A 46 -4.40 -8.04 4.85
N ASP A 47 -5.47 -8.82 4.89
CA ASP A 47 -5.49 -10.20 5.38
C ASP A 47 -4.57 -11.13 4.58
N ARG A 48 -4.18 -10.72 3.36
CA ARG A 48 -3.22 -11.42 2.49
C ARG A 48 -1.80 -10.86 2.59
N GLY A 49 -1.52 -10.06 3.62
CA GLY A 49 -0.23 -9.41 3.83
C GLY A 49 0.10 -8.37 2.76
N GLY A 50 -0.90 -7.63 2.30
CA GLY A 50 -0.74 -6.57 1.30
C GLY A 50 -0.52 -7.10 -0.13
N ARG A 51 -1.12 -8.24 -0.49
CA ARG A 51 -0.97 -8.85 -1.81
C ARG A 51 -2.33 -9.23 -2.41
N GLY A 52 -2.61 -8.72 -3.61
CA GLY A 52 -3.82 -9.08 -4.36
C GLY A 52 -4.13 -8.11 -5.49
N ILE A 53 -5.20 -8.41 -6.23
CA ILE A 53 -5.74 -7.58 -7.31
C ILE A 53 -7.18 -7.20 -6.94
N ALA A 54 -7.44 -5.90 -6.84
CA ALA A 54 -8.80 -5.39 -6.66
C ALA A 54 -9.45 -5.16 -8.04
N HIS A 55 -10.38 -6.05 -8.43
CA HIS A 55 -11.12 -5.89 -9.68
C HIS A 55 -12.30 -4.91 -9.46
N MET A 56 -12.13 -3.68 -9.94
CA MET A 56 -13.06 -2.57 -9.70
C MET A 56 -13.24 -1.73 -10.97
N ALA A 57 -14.49 -1.41 -11.33
CA ALA A 57 -14.78 -0.57 -12.49
C ALA A 57 -14.34 0.89 -12.26
N THR A 58 -14.13 1.63 -13.35
CA THR A 58 -13.90 3.08 -13.29
C THR A 58 -15.08 3.80 -12.61
N GLY A 59 -14.81 4.88 -11.88
CA GLY A 59 -15.85 5.63 -11.13
C GLY A 59 -16.32 4.98 -9.83
N THR A 60 -15.91 3.74 -9.51
CA THR A 60 -16.28 3.06 -8.25
C THR A 60 -15.34 3.35 -7.07
N GLY A 61 -14.45 4.33 -7.21
CA GLY A 61 -13.53 4.73 -6.14
C GLY A 61 -12.42 3.72 -5.84
N LYS A 62 -11.84 3.08 -6.89
CA LYS A 62 -10.64 2.25 -6.74
C LYS A 62 -9.46 2.99 -6.11
N THR A 63 -9.38 4.31 -6.28
CA THR A 63 -8.33 5.14 -5.67
C THR A 63 -8.46 5.18 -4.15
N LEU A 64 -9.67 5.29 -3.59
CA LEU A 64 -9.89 5.26 -2.13
C LEU A 64 -9.40 3.96 -1.48
N VAL A 65 -9.59 2.82 -2.17
CA VAL A 65 -9.03 1.53 -1.71
C VAL A 65 -7.50 1.56 -1.72
N GLY A 66 -6.91 2.14 -2.76
CA GLY A 66 -5.45 2.34 -2.84
C GLY A 66 -4.90 3.26 -1.75
N LEU A 67 -5.56 4.38 -1.47
CA LEU A 67 -5.22 5.29 -0.38
C LEU A 67 -5.28 4.57 0.97
N GLY A 68 -6.33 3.77 1.21
CA GLY A 68 -6.42 2.95 2.42
C GLY A 68 -5.28 1.94 2.56
N ALA A 69 -4.83 1.34 1.45
CA ALA A 69 -3.68 0.44 1.46
C ALA A 69 -2.35 1.19 1.74
N ILE A 70 -2.21 2.42 1.26
CA ILE A 70 -1.06 3.28 1.55
C ILE A 70 -1.03 3.66 3.03
N GLU A 71 -2.15 4.10 3.59
CA GLU A 71 -2.24 4.46 5.02
C GLU A 71 -2.02 3.25 5.93
N TRP A 72 -2.51 2.07 5.54
CA TRP A 72 -2.22 0.82 6.24
C TRP A 72 -0.71 0.53 6.22
N ALA A 73 -0.05 0.61 5.06
CA ALA A 73 1.39 0.41 4.97
C ALA A 73 2.18 1.43 5.82
N ARG A 74 1.76 2.71 5.82
CA ARG A 74 2.37 3.76 6.65
C ARG A 74 2.21 3.49 8.14
N ALA A 75 1.04 3.00 8.57
CA ALA A 75 0.80 2.60 9.96
C ALA A 75 1.70 1.43 10.40
N GLY A 76 2.15 0.58 9.47
CA GLY A 76 3.16 -0.47 9.69
C GLY A 76 4.60 0.01 9.47
N ASN A 77 4.83 1.32 9.42
CA ASN A 77 6.14 1.94 9.19
C ASN A 77 6.78 1.52 7.84
N GLN A 78 5.96 1.23 6.84
CA GLN A 78 6.39 0.89 5.49
C GLN A 78 6.25 2.10 4.55
N ARG A 79 6.90 2.01 3.38
CA ARG A 79 6.79 3.00 2.29
C ARG A 79 5.95 2.40 1.17
N ALA A 80 5.11 3.24 0.54
CA ALA A 80 4.34 2.86 -0.64
C ALA A 80 4.93 3.49 -1.92
N LEU A 81 4.82 2.77 -3.03
CA LEU A 81 5.12 3.27 -4.38
C LEU A 81 3.89 3.07 -5.26
N VAL A 82 3.37 4.16 -5.82
CA VAL A 82 2.27 4.12 -6.78
C VAL A 82 2.86 4.22 -8.19
N VAL A 83 2.63 3.21 -9.01
CA VAL A 83 3.09 3.17 -10.41
C VAL A 83 1.89 3.36 -11.33
N VAL A 84 1.98 4.33 -12.23
CA VAL A 84 0.93 4.68 -13.19
C VAL A 84 1.51 4.82 -14.60
N PRO A 85 0.73 4.51 -15.64
CA PRO A 85 1.24 4.49 -17.02
C PRO A 85 1.37 5.87 -17.67
N THR A 86 0.74 6.91 -17.12
CA THR A 86 0.69 8.25 -17.74
C THR A 86 0.90 9.36 -16.73
N ARG A 87 1.40 10.51 -17.21
CA ARG A 87 1.57 11.73 -16.42
C ARG A 87 0.24 12.27 -15.88
N ALA A 88 -0.83 12.17 -16.65
CA ALA A 88 -2.16 12.60 -16.21
C ALA A 88 -2.62 11.82 -14.97
N LEU A 89 -2.42 10.51 -14.95
CA LEU A 89 -2.70 9.68 -13.78
C LEU A 89 -1.77 10.00 -12.62
N LEU A 90 -0.48 10.29 -12.88
CA LEU A 90 0.45 10.71 -11.84
C LEU A 90 -0.04 11.98 -11.14
N HIS A 91 -0.46 13.00 -11.91
CA HIS A 91 -0.98 14.24 -11.36
C HIS A 91 -2.27 14.00 -10.57
N GLN A 92 -3.17 13.16 -11.07
CA GLN A 92 -4.39 12.79 -10.35
C GLN A 92 -4.08 12.13 -9.00
N TRP A 93 -3.23 11.10 -8.97
CA TRP A 93 -2.84 10.44 -7.73
C TRP A 93 -2.11 11.38 -6.77
N THR A 94 -1.32 12.32 -7.29
CA THR A 94 -0.64 13.32 -6.46
C THR A 94 -1.64 14.24 -5.77
N ALA A 95 -2.67 14.69 -6.49
CA ALA A 95 -3.74 15.51 -5.90
C ALA A 95 -4.51 14.71 -4.83
N ASP A 96 -4.94 13.48 -5.17
CA ASP A 96 -5.69 12.61 -4.26
C ASP A 96 -4.92 12.32 -2.95
N LEU A 97 -3.58 12.23 -3.00
CA LEU A 97 -2.69 12.03 -1.84
C LEU A 97 -2.47 13.29 -0.98
N VAL A 98 -2.74 14.48 -1.50
CA VAL A 98 -2.63 15.75 -0.75
C VAL A 98 -3.96 16.09 -0.10
N ASP A 99 -5.06 15.75 -0.75
CA ASP A 99 -6.41 16.09 -0.32
C ASP A 99 -6.98 15.13 0.75
N HIS A 100 -6.35 13.96 0.96
CA HIS A 100 -6.76 12.93 1.92
C HIS A 100 -5.62 12.59 2.90
#